data_AF-A0A947QFF9-F1
#
_entry.id   AF-A0A947QFF9-F1
#
_cell.length_a   1.000
_cell.length_b   1.000
_cell.length_c   1.000
_cell.angle_alpha   90.00
_cell.angle_beta   90.00
_cell.angle_gamma   90.00
#
_symmetry.space_group_name_H-M   'P 1'
#
loop_
_entity.id
_entity.type
_entity.pdbx_description
1 polymer ?
#
loop_
_entity_poly.entity_id
_entity_poly.type
_entity_poly.pdbx_seq_one_letter_code
_entity_poly.pdbx_strand_id
1 'polypeptide(L)' 'MTIETRWLVYPDGDRQETQRTLRIDEIVDMNGFPIAMPPRERMIAYRVYKVRRVEERGELDVLHYLELVPASELRSRGA' A
#
# COMPACT_ATOMS: atom_id res chain seq x y z
N MET A 1 23.04 -5.21 12.83
CA MET A 1 21.73 -5.72 12.41
C MET A 1 20.87 -4.51 12.16
N THR A 2 20.50 -4.24 10.91
CA THR A 2 19.58 -3.15 10.56
C THR A 2 18.16 -3.65 10.76
N ILE A 3 17.37 -2.97 11.57
CA ILE A 3 15.95 -3.28 11.75
C ILE A 3 15.23 -2.63 10.57
N GLU A 4 14.61 -3.43 9.71
CA GLU A 4 13.78 -2.92 8.61
C GLU A 4 12.32 -2.91 9.06
N THR A 5 11.76 -1.71 9.19
CA THR A 5 10.35 -1.50 9.54
C THR A 5 9.63 -0.99 8.32
N ARG A 6 8.41 -1.49 8.05
CA ARG A 6 7.64 -1.07 6.88
C ARG A 6 6.32 -0.49 7.34
N TRP A 7 5.93 0.58 6.67
CA TRP A 7 4.76 1.38 7.02
C TRP A 7 3.88 1.55 5.79
N LEU A 8 2.58 1.42 5.98
CA LEU A 8 1.54 1.83 5.05
C LEU A 8 1.12 3.24 5.45
N VAL A 9 1.15 4.19 4.53
CA VAL A 9 0.75 5.57 4.77
C VAL A 9 -0.51 5.84 3.97
N TYR A 10 -1.64 5.92 4.66
CA TYR A 10 -2.95 6.18 4.08
C TYR A 10 -3.12 7.65 3.68
N PRO A 11 -4.02 7.97 2.73
CA PRO A 11 -4.25 9.35 2.30
C PRO A 11 -4.73 10.27 3.43
N ASP A 12 -5.39 9.74 4.46
CA ASP A 12 -5.80 10.47 5.67
C ASP A 12 -4.62 10.81 6.61
N GLY A 13 -3.41 10.36 6.29
CA GLY A 13 -2.19 10.56 7.10
C GLY A 13 -1.96 9.49 8.16
N ASP A 14 -2.90 8.55 8.31
CA ASP A 14 -2.77 7.39 9.18
C ASP A 14 -1.64 6.47 8.70
N ARG A 15 -0.96 5.82 9.65
CA ARG A 15 0.16 4.93 9.37
C ARG A 15 -0.01 3.61 10.08
N GLN A 16 0.16 2.53 9.32
CA GLN A 16 0.05 1.18 9.84
C GLN A 16 1.34 0.41 9.55
N GLU A 17 1.91 -0.20 10.58
CA GLU A 17 3.05 -1.10 10.39
C GLU A 17 2.61 -2.33 9.60
N THR A 18 3.44 -2.75 8.67
CA THR A 18 3.23 -3.96 7.89
C THR A 18 4.51 -4.76 7.82
N GLN A 19 4.38 -6.08 7.84
CA GLN A 19 5.50 -6.96 7.53
C GLN A 19 5.56 -7.28 6.03
N ARG A 20 4.60 -6.79 5.23
CA ARG A 20 4.53 -7.08 3.80
C ARG A 20 5.42 -6.15 3.00
N THR A 21 6.02 -6.71 1.96
CA THR A 21 6.74 -5.94 0.95
C THR A 21 5.76 -5.60 -0.16
N LEU A 22 5.27 -4.35 -0.18
CA LEU A 22 4.43 -3.88 -1.27
C LEU A 22 5.29 -3.23 -2.36
N ARG A 23 4.83 -3.29 -3.60
CA ARG A 23 5.49 -2.68 -4.76
C ARG A 23 4.71 -1.47 -5.26
N ILE A 24 5.38 -0.57 -5.98
CA ILE A 24 4.70 0.53 -6.69
C ILE A 24 3.70 -0.08 -7.68
N ASP A 25 2.54 0.57 -7.83
CA ASP A 25 1.36 0.14 -8.60
C ASP A 25 0.63 -1.09 -8.01
N GLU A 26 1.09 -1.65 -6.90
CA GLU A 26 0.40 -2.75 -6.23
C GLU A 26 -0.89 -2.25 -5.56
N ILE A 27 -1.97 -2.99 -5.78
CA ILE A 27 -3.30 -2.68 -5.25
C ILE A 27 -3.58 -3.57 -4.04
N VAL A 28 -3.82 -2.94 -2.90
CA VAL A 28 -4.08 -3.59 -1.61
C VAL A 28 -5.40 -3.12 -1.01
N ASP A 29 -5.96 -3.88 -0.10
CA ASP A 29 -7.11 -3.47 0.69
C ASP A 29 -6.68 -2.58 1.88
N MET A 30 -7.63 -2.19 2.73
CA MET A 30 -7.38 -1.41 3.95
C MET A 30 -6.51 -2.11 4.99
N ASN A 31 -6.21 -3.39 4.81
CA ASN A 31 -5.34 -4.17 5.70
C ASN A 31 -3.97 -4.44 5.07
N GLY A 32 -3.70 -3.91 3.86
CA GLY A 32 -2.45 -4.14 3.14
C GLY A 32 -2.38 -5.51 2.45
N PHE A 33 -3.51 -6.21 2.27
CA PHE A 33 -3.57 -7.45 1.51
C PHE A 33 -3.79 -7.16 0.02
N PRO A 34 -3.02 -7.81 -0.87
CA PRO A 34 -3.19 -7.63 -2.30
C PRO A 34 -4.59 -8.09 -2.72
N ILE A 35 -5.22 -7.27 -3.55
CA ILE A 35 -6.54 -7.53 -4.07
C ILE A 35 -6.41 -8.37 -5.34
N ALA A 36 -6.97 -9.57 -5.32
CA ALA A 36 -7.14 -10.35 -6.54
C ALA A 36 -8.14 -9.63 -7.47
N MET A 37 -7.72 -9.35 -8.70
CA MET A 37 -8.60 -8.83 -9.75
C MET A 37 -9.41 -9.98 -10.38
N PRO A 38 -10.70 -9.78 -10.71
CA PRO A 38 -11.50 -8.59 -10.45
C PRO A 38 -11.93 -8.48 -8.98
N PRO A 39 -11.97 -7.27 -8.40
CA PRO A 39 -12.40 -7.09 -7.02
C PRO A 39 -13.88 -7.46 -6.86
N ARG A 40 -14.23 -7.99 -5.68
CA ARG A 40 -15.63 -8.19 -5.29
C ARG A 40 -16.32 -6.83 -5.18
N GLU A 41 -17.62 -6.78 -5.49
CA GLU A 41 -18.39 -5.54 -5.54
C GLU A 41 -18.24 -4.71 -4.25
N ARG A 42 -17.96 -3.40 -4.40
CA ARG A 42 -17.78 -2.41 -3.32
C ARG A 42 -16.59 -2.66 -2.37
N MET A 43 -15.42 -2.98 -2.91
CA MET A 43 -14.20 -3.03 -2.09
C MET A 43 -13.43 -1.70 -2.09
N ILE A 44 -12.96 -1.27 -0.92
CA ILE A 44 -12.02 -0.14 -0.79
C ILE A 44 -10.63 -0.67 -1.10
N ALA A 45 -10.04 -0.13 -2.17
CA ALA A 45 -8.72 -0.49 -2.62
C ALA A 45 -7.79 0.72 -2.55
N TYR A 46 -6.55 0.46 -2.22
CA TYR A 46 -5.48 1.42 -2.17
C TYR A 46 -4.36 1.00 -3.12
N ARG A 47 -3.80 1.94 -3.87
CA ARG A 47 -2.63 1.70 -4.71
C ARG A 47 -1.40 2.31 -4.07
N VAL A 48 -0.30 1.57 -4.08
CA VAL A 48 1.00 2.13 -3.70
C VAL A 48 1.51 3.02 -4.83
N TYR A 49 1.44 4.33 -4.66
CA TYR A 49 1.90 5.28 -5.67
C TYR A 49 3.34 5.72 -5.43
N LYS A 50 3.84 5.58 -4.20
CA LYS A 50 5.17 6.01 -3.83
C LYS A 50 5.72 5.15 -2.71
N VAL A 51 6.99 4.75 -2.83
CA VAL A 51 7.73 4.08 -1.78
C VAL A 51 8.93 4.95 -1.41
N ARG A 52 9.08 5.24 -0.13
CA ARG A 52 10.19 6.01 0.41
C ARG A 52 10.94 5.17 1.43
N ARG A 53 12.25 5.11 1.30
CA ARG A 53 13.14 4.47 2.27
C ARG A 53 13.85 5.55 3.06
N VAL A 54 13.85 5.40 4.37
CA VAL A 54 14.50 6.31 5.30
C VAL A 54 15.42 5.47 6.16
N GLU A 55 16.71 5.71 6.04
CA GLU A 55 17.71 5.07 6.90
C GLU A 55 18.10 6.06 8.00
N GLU A 56 17.81 5.70 9.25
CA GLU A 56 18.11 6.52 10.43
C GLU A 56 18.82 5.64 11.46
N ARG A 57 20.07 6.00 11.83
CA ARG A 57 20.83 5.39 12.93
C ARG A 57 20.88 3.84 12.98
N GLY A 58 20.80 3.17 11.82
CA GLY A 58 20.80 1.70 11.75
C GLY A 58 19.41 1.06 11.72
N GLU A 59 18.36 1.85 11.58
CA GLU A 59 16.99 1.43 11.30
C GLU A 59 16.63 1.88 9.87
N LEU A 60 15.95 1.01 9.13
CA LEU A 60 15.49 1.26 7.77
C LEU A 60 13.96 1.28 7.77
N ASP A 61 13.38 2.46 7.68
CA ASP A 61 11.93 2.65 7.55
C ASP A 61 11.52 2.73 6.08
N VAL A 62 10.63 1.83 5.67
CA VAL A 62 10.06 1.79 4.32
C VAL A 62 8.61 2.26 4.35
N LEU A 63 8.39 3.50 3.95
CA LEU A 63 7.08 4.16 3.89
C LEU A 63 6.45 3.92 2.51
N HIS A 64 5.37 3.15 2.48
CA HIS A 64 4.55 2.88 1.30
C HIS A 64 3.35 3.83 1.33
N TYR A 65 3.38 4.86 0.49
CA TYR A 65 2.29 5.80 0.37
C TYR A 65 1.20 5.23 -0.52
N LEU A 66 -0.01 5.23 0.05
CA LEU A 66 -1.21 4.69 -0.52
C LEU A 66 -2.11 5.83 -1.05
N GLU A 67 -2.71 5.61 -2.21
CA GLU A 67 -3.79 6.44 -2.75
C GLU A 67 -5.07 5.61 -2.86
N LEU A 68 -6.22 6.23 -2.61
CA LEU A 68 -7.52 5.56 -2.75
C LEU A 68 -7.81 5.31 -4.24
N VAL A 69 -8.00 4.05 -4.61
CA VAL A 69 -8.40 3.67 -5.97
C VAL A 69 -9.93 3.67 -6.05
N PRO A 70 -10.52 4.50 -6.92
CA PRO A 70 -11.98 4.53 -7.06
C PRO A 70 -12.49 3.24 -7.72
N ALA A 71 -13.69 2.82 -7.35
CA ALA A 71 -14.31 1.60 -7.88
C ALA A 71 -14.52 1.61 -9.41
N SER A 72 -14.59 2.80 -10.02
CA SER A 72 -14.60 2.97 -11.48
C SER A 72 -13.30 2.49 -12.14
N GLU A 73 -12.14 2.88 -11.59
CA GLU A 73 -10.82 2.47 -12.08
C GLU A 73 -10.60 0.96 -11.90
N LEU A 74 -11.01 0.43 -10.75
CA LEU A 74 -10.94 -1.01 -10.47
C LEU A 74 -11.69 -1.87 -11.50
N ARG A 75 -12.84 -1.39 -11.98
CA ARG A 75 -13.62 -2.08 -13.02
C ARG A 75 -12.97 -1.99 -14.40
N SER A 76 -12.22 -0.93 -14.69
CA SER A 76 -11.60 -0.73 -16.01
C SER A 76 -10.36 -1.61 -16.24
N ARG A 77 -9.68 -2.07 -15.17
CA ARG A 77 -8.51 -2.96 -15.27
C ARG A 77 -8.84 -4.45 -15.43
N GLY A 78 -10.13 -4.80 -15.47
CA GLY A 78 -10.63 -6.19 -15.61
C GLY A 78 -11.36 -6.49 -16.92
N ALA A 79 -11.26 -5.63 -17.94
CA ALA A 79 -11.90 -5.80 -19.25
C ALA A 79 -10.86 -6.08 -20.35
#